data_AF-A0A817C173-F1
#
_entry.id   AF-A0A817C173-F1
#
_cell.length_a   1.000
_cell.length_b   1.000
_cell.length_c   1.000
_cell.angle_alpha   90.00
_cell.angle_beta   90.00
_cell.angle_gamma   90.00
#
_symmetry.space_group_name_H-M   'P 1'
#
loop_
_entity.id
_entity.type
_entity.pdbx_description
1 polymer ?
#
loop_
_entity_poly.entity_id
_entity_poly.type
_entity_poly.pdbx_seq_one_letter_code
_entity_poly.pdbx_strand_id
1 'polypeptide(L)'
;MENKYLIKQQTMLSKSATLNEMLNFKRELEKSEQQREELFDELESLIKTCDEKDKLVSKTLLELKEVTENCDTFGRQNTKLQYDLTLALEKLEEMTEEAERFAKESTSSQKLLADSEQKREEFQIQAEETIKQWKARVKKFEKDIDRYKLDSTQMLEKNEQLIKEINTFKSQELTLREQVTKLETDLSLTNYNQLEEQFKRNENDIIQLRAIRSSQEVDIATLKETVYELEKQLSIQRQCQSRADKEKQNLHKLLEEEINHRHNLDSKLKQSEQDIETINTYRSQLQKQIIELENERKDLLQKIKEIEFEKDLLSKEKTKFISLENDYEEIKRKLEITKVDYTHSMKALQMDYENKIEICQLQLSDETSRIAILKRHELEHKQEIERLQEKAAKFEDETTRAHCTIEILSREINDKSRLIDELESKINKLNAEATNQTNQIIKKQNDYQNSLQTVYNEIIYCTECLSNDCNEPFVIIEPATIPRDDIEVWFTKFKAHLTWLKQELEIRQQQEKKLRQDLDNALLDCEADRKYFASELAKREVIINELTNSHQVCERETLNTSNEYKQLDVQVEYNKQRILTEDERDRIDDRYRQFQIMIDSVKRDLHTAKLQLSA
;
A
#
# COMPACT_ATOMS: atom_id res chain seq x y z
N MET A 1 67.72 -41.24 -200.62
CA MET A 1 68.49 -41.29 -199.35
C MET A 1 67.76 -40.50 -198.22
N GLU A 2 66.45 -40.67 -198.03
CA GLU A 2 65.63 -39.68 -197.28
C GLU A 2 65.25 -40.03 -195.83
N ASN A 3 65.28 -41.30 -195.41
CA ASN A 3 64.65 -41.75 -194.16
C ASN A 3 65.40 -41.38 -192.85
N LYS A 4 66.23 -40.32 -192.86
CA LYS A 4 66.90 -39.74 -191.68
C LYS A 4 66.45 -38.33 -191.33
N TYR A 5 65.69 -37.64 -192.19
CA TYR A 5 65.26 -36.26 -191.92
C TYR A 5 63.96 -36.19 -191.09
N LEU A 6 62.99 -37.07 -191.38
CA LEU A 6 61.66 -37.08 -190.77
C LEU A 6 61.71 -37.30 -189.24
N ILE A 7 62.49 -38.30 -188.79
CA ILE A 7 62.66 -38.65 -187.37
C ILE A 7 63.22 -37.47 -186.55
N LYS A 8 64.07 -36.64 -187.16
CA LYS A 8 64.73 -35.53 -186.47
C LYS A 8 63.78 -34.36 -186.19
N GLN A 9 62.77 -34.12 -187.03
CA GLN A 9 61.72 -33.13 -186.75
C GLN A 9 60.73 -33.63 -185.69
N GLN A 10 60.27 -34.88 -185.76
CA GLN A 10 59.37 -35.47 -184.77
C GLN A 10 59.96 -35.43 -183.35
N THR A 11 61.28 -35.67 -183.23
CA THR A 11 61.98 -35.67 -181.93
C THR A 11 62.06 -34.27 -181.29
N MET A 12 62.06 -33.19 -182.08
CA MET A 12 62.11 -31.83 -181.52
C MET A 12 60.74 -31.33 -181.05
N LEU A 13 59.66 -31.64 -181.77
CA LEU A 13 58.30 -31.27 -181.35
C LEU A 13 57.86 -32.00 -180.07
N SER A 14 58.25 -33.27 -179.91
CA SER A 14 58.06 -34.03 -178.66
C SER A 14 58.74 -33.37 -177.45
N LYS A 15 59.92 -32.78 -177.64
CA LYS A 15 60.68 -32.10 -176.57
C LYS A 15 60.14 -30.72 -176.20
N SER A 16 59.48 -30.00 -177.11
CA SER A 16 58.82 -28.73 -176.77
C SER A 16 57.50 -28.91 -176.03
N ALA A 17 56.75 -29.99 -176.30
CA ALA A 17 55.51 -30.29 -175.57
C ALA A 17 55.80 -30.64 -174.10
N THR A 18 56.67 -31.62 -173.88
CA THR A 18 57.07 -32.09 -172.54
C THR A 18 57.71 -31.00 -171.66
N LEU A 19 58.41 -30.03 -172.25
CA LEU A 19 58.95 -28.88 -171.50
C LEU A 19 57.83 -27.93 -171.03
N ASN A 20 56.82 -27.65 -171.87
CA ASN A 20 55.67 -26.82 -171.49
C ASN A 20 54.77 -27.52 -170.46
N GLU A 21 54.57 -28.84 -170.58
CA GLU A 21 53.88 -29.64 -169.57
C GLU A 21 54.61 -29.58 -168.23
N MET A 22 55.93 -29.78 -168.20
CA MET A 22 56.74 -29.64 -166.98
C MET A 22 56.67 -28.23 -166.38
N LEU A 23 56.65 -27.17 -167.19
CA LEU A 23 56.50 -25.78 -166.70
C LEU A 23 55.10 -25.47 -166.17
N ASN A 24 54.05 -26.08 -166.71
CA ASN A 24 52.70 -25.96 -166.17
C ASN A 24 52.54 -26.77 -164.88
N PHE A 25 53.03 -28.02 -164.83
CA PHE A 25 53.10 -28.79 -163.58
C PHE A 25 53.91 -28.06 -162.50
N LYS A 26 54.99 -27.35 -162.85
CA LYS A 26 55.73 -26.52 -161.88
C LYS A 26 54.87 -25.38 -161.32
N ARG A 27 54.07 -24.70 -162.15
CA ARG A 27 53.15 -23.63 -161.69
C ARG A 27 51.96 -24.16 -160.89
N GLU A 28 51.45 -25.33 -161.24
CA GLU A 28 50.37 -25.99 -160.50
C GLU A 28 50.88 -26.53 -159.16
N LEU A 29 52.11 -27.04 -159.12
CA LEU A 29 52.80 -27.37 -157.88
C LEU A 29 53.05 -26.11 -157.04
N GLU A 30 53.64 -25.05 -157.59
CA GLU A 30 53.84 -23.77 -156.88
C GLU A 30 52.54 -23.22 -156.29
N LYS A 31 51.43 -23.26 -157.04
CA LYS A 31 50.10 -22.91 -156.52
C LYS A 31 49.59 -23.87 -155.44
N SER A 32 49.80 -25.18 -155.61
CA SER A 32 49.40 -26.17 -154.62
C SER A 32 50.23 -26.08 -153.34
N GLU A 33 51.49 -25.64 -153.43
CA GLU A 33 52.34 -25.40 -152.27
C GLU A 33 51.97 -24.08 -151.59
N GLN A 34 51.66 -23.01 -152.34
CA GLN A 34 51.08 -21.79 -151.78
C GLN A 34 49.74 -22.04 -151.10
N GLN A 35 48.81 -22.78 -151.72
CA GLN A 35 47.54 -23.15 -151.09
C GLN A 35 47.72 -24.05 -149.86
N ARG A 36 48.75 -24.91 -149.85
CA ARG A 36 49.11 -25.70 -148.68
C ARG A 36 49.67 -24.82 -147.56
N GLU A 37 50.46 -23.80 -147.89
CA GLU A 37 51.04 -22.82 -146.95
C GLU A 37 49.94 -21.92 -146.37
N GLU A 38 49.06 -21.35 -147.21
CA GLU A 38 47.85 -20.61 -146.81
C GLU A 38 46.94 -21.43 -145.88
N LEU A 39 46.73 -22.72 -146.19
CA LEU A 39 45.96 -23.63 -145.34
C LEU A 39 46.69 -23.99 -144.04
N PHE A 40 48.03 -24.05 -144.02
CA PHE A 40 48.79 -24.24 -142.79
C PHE A 40 48.71 -23.00 -141.89
N ASP A 41 48.84 -21.79 -142.45
CA ASP A 41 48.65 -20.53 -141.73
C ASP A 41 47.23 -20.41 -141.15
N GLU A 42 46.19 -20.79 -141.91
CA GLU A 42 44.81 -20.81 -141.43
C GLU A 42 44.61 -21.85 -140.32
N LEU A 43 45.19 -23.04 -140.45
CA LEU A 43 45.08 -24.12 -139.45
C LEU A 43 45.87 -23.79 -138.17
N GLU A 44 47.06 -23.18 -138.26
CA GLU A 44 47.82 -22.71 -137.10
C GLU A 44 47.15 -21.50 -136.42
N SER A 45 46.54 -20.60 -137.20
CA SER A 45 45.67 -19.52 -136.68
C SER A 45 44.45 -20.08 -135.94
N LEU A 46 43.81 -21.13 -136.47
CA LEU A 46 42.70 -21.82 -135.81
C LEU A 46 43.14 -22.57 -134.55
N ILE A 47 44.27 -23.28 -134.57
CA ILE A 47 44.87 -23.92 -133.39
C ILE A 47 45.11 -22.87 -132.31
N LYS A 48 45.77 -21.76 -132.65
CA LYS A 48 46.03 -20.66 -131.72
C LYS A 48 44.73 -20.06 -131.16
N THR A 49 43.71 -19.90 -131.99
CA THR A 49 42.38 -19.41 -131.58
C THR A 49 41.67 -20.40 -130.64
N CYS A 50 41.83 -21.70 -130.84
CA CYS A 50 41.36 -22.73 -129.91
C CYS A 50 42.14 -22.70 -128.59
N ASP A 51 43.47 -22.63 -128.66
CA ASP A 51 44.37 -22.50 -127.51
C ASP A 51 44.04 -21.27 -126.64
N GLU A 52 43.75 -20.13 -127.27
CA GLU A 52 43.33 -18.89 -126.59
C GLU A 52 41.91 -19.02 -125.99
N LYS A 53 41.00 -19.75 -126.66
CA LYS A 53 39.68 -20.07 -126.10
C LYS A 53 39.76 -21.06 -124.94
N ASP A 54 40.57 -22.09 -124.99
CA ASP A 54 40.70 -23.08 -123.90
C ASP A 54 41.39 -22.44 -122.68
N LYS A 55 42.33 -21.51 -122.88
CA LYS A 55 42.86 -20.65 -121.81
C LYS A 55 41.77 -19.76 -121.20
N LEU A 56 40.90 -19.16 -122.04
CA LEU A 56 39.78 -18.34 -121.58
C LEU A 56 38.73 -19.17 -120.81
N VAL A 57 38.35 -20.34 -121.34
CA VAL A 57 37.42 -21.29 -120.70
C VAL A 57 38.00 -21.75 -119.35
N SER A 58 39.27 -22.15 -119.31
CA SER A 58 39.95 -22.54 -118.07
C SER A 58 39.96 -21.42 -117.02
N LYS A 59 40.19 -20.17 -117.46
CA LYS A 59 40.10 -18.98 -116.58
C LYS A 59 38.67 -18.78 -116.06
N THR A 60 37.65 -18.83 -116.93
CA THR A 60 36.26 -18.70 -116.50
C THR A 60 35.78 -19.85 -115.60
N LEU A 61 36.32 -21.07 -115.75
CA LEU A 61 36.03 -22.19 -114.86
C LEU A 61 36.66 -22.00 -113.47
N LEU A 62 37.87 -21.43 -113.40
CA LEU A 62 38.48 -21.02 -112.13
C LEU A 62 37.67 -19.90 -111.46
N GLU A 63 37.28 -18.88 -112.20
CA GLU A 63 36.45 -17.77 -111.70
C GLU A 63 35.07 -18.25 -111.23
N LEU A 64 34.42 -19.16 -111.96
CA LEU A 64 33.16 -19.78 -111.54
C LEU A 64 33.32 -20.67 -110.30
N LYS A 65 34.45 -21.39 -110.17
CA LYS A 65 34.76 -22.19 -108.99
C LYS A 65 35.00 -21.30 -107.76
N GLU A 66 35.75 -20.22 -107.93
CA GLU A 66 35.97 -19.20 -106.88
C GLU A 66 34.65 -18.53 -106.46
N VAL A 67 33.79 -18.13 -107.42
CA VAL A 67 32.45 -17.62 -107.12
C VAL A 67 31.59 -18.66 -106.40
N THR A 68 31.68 -19.94 -106.76
CA THR A 68 30.94 -21.02 -106.09
C THR A 68 31.43 -21.22 -104.64
N GLU A 69 32.74 -21.26 -104.42
CA GLU A 69 33.34 -21.37 -103.06
C GLU A 69 33.07 -20.12 -102.20
N ASN A 70 32.99 -18.94 -102.82
CA ASN A 70 32.54 -17.71 -102.18
C ASN A 70 31.04 -17.78 -101.81
N CYS A 71 30.16 -18.25 -102.70
CA CYS A 71 28.74 -18.48 -102.38
C CYS A 71 28.56 -19.49 -101.23
N ASP A 72 29.34 -20.57 -101.22
CA ASP A 72 29.34 -21.60 -100.17
C ASP A 72 29.79 -21.03 -98.81
N THR A 73 30.85 -20.20 -98.81
CA THR A 73 31.36 -19.56 -97.58
C THR A 73 30.44 -18.45 -97.09
N PHE A 74 29.85 -17.62 -97.97
CA PHE A 74 28.78 -16.69 -97.60
C PHE A 74 27.54 -17.41 -97.06
N GLY A 75 27.17 -18.56 -97.63
CA GLY A 75 26.08 -19.40 -97.12
C GLY A 75 26.33 -19.86 -95.69
N ARG A 76 27.53 -20.38 -95.41
CA ARG A 76 27.96 -20.79 -94.05
C ARG A 76 28.08 -19.61 -93.07
N GLN A 77 28.52 -18.44 -93.54
CA GLN A 77 28.54 -17.22 -92.74
C GLN A 77 27.12 -16.76 -92.41
N ASN A 78 26.19 -16.79 -93.37
CA ASN A 78 24.80 -16.38 -93.17
C ASN A 78 24.06 -17.32 -92.21
N THR A 79 24.23 -18.64 -92.31
CA THR A 79 23.64 -19.57 -91.33
C THR A 79 24.24 -19.41 -89.93
N LYS A 80 25.54 -19.12 -89.82
CA LYS A 80 26.15 -18.75 -88.53
C LYS A 80 25.58 -17.44 -87.98
N LEU A 81 25.46 -16.40 -88.80
CA LEU A 81 24.89 -15.11 -88.39
C LEU A 81 23.42 -15.24 -87.97
N GLN A 82 22.63 -16.11 -88.62
CA GLN A 82 21.27 -16.44 -88.17
C GLN A 82 21.27 -17.13 -86.81
N TYR A 83 22.16 -18.10 -86.57
CA TYR A 83 22.30 -18.78 -85.28
C TYR A 83 22.77 -17.83 -84.16
N ASP A 84 23.80 -17.03 -84.43
CA ASP A 84 24.33 -16.02 -83.50
C ASP A 84 23.25 -14.95 -83.20
N LEU A 85 22.39 -14.59 -84.16
CA LEU A 85 21.25 -13.69 -83.98
C LEU A 85 20.13 -14.31 -83.14
N THR A 86 19.77 -15.59 -83.35
CA THR A 86 18.77 -16.28 -82.52
C THR A 86 19.21 -16.31 -81.05
N LEU A 87 20.46 -16.70 -80.78
CA LEU A 87 21.04 -16.66 -79.43
C LEU A 87 21.04 -15.24 -78.82
N ALA A 88 21.26 -14.21 -79.63
CA ALA A 88 21.20 -12.83 -79.17
C ALA A 88 19.76 -12.36 -78.86
N LEU A 89 18.75 -12.91 -79.54
CA LEU A 89 17.34 -12.65 -79.27
C LEU A 89 16.85 -13.40 -78.03
N GLU A 90 17.10 -14.71 -77.93
CA GLU A 90 16.78 -15.52 -76.73
C GLU A 90 17.36 -14.87 -75.46
N LYS A 91 18.64 -14.47 -75.52
CA LYS A 91 19.30 -13.79 -74.40
C LYS A 91 18.78 -12.39 -74.12
N LEU A 92 18.22 -11.70 -75.11
CA LEU A 92 17.57 -10.40 -74.90
C LEU A 92 16.19 -10.59 -74.24
N GLU A 93 15.46 -11.64 -74.61
CA GLU A 93 14.21 -12.04 -73.95
C GLU A 93 14.46 -12.39 -72.47
N GLU A 94 15.44 -13.27 -72.16
CA GLU A 94 15.87 -13.58 -70.78
C GLU A 94 16.16 -12.30 -69.96
N MET A 95 16.98 -11.40 -70.51
CA MET A 95 17.33 -10.13 -69.87
C MET A 95 16.12 -9.20 -69.66
N THR A 96 15.11 -9.24 -70.54
CA THR A 96 13.86 -8.49 -70.33
C THR A 96 12.95 -9.11 -69.29
N GLU A 97 12.86 -10.44 -69.19
CA GLU A 97 12.11 -11.11 -68.13
C GLU A 97 12.73 -10.86 -66.74
N GLU A 98 14.06 -10.90 -66.63
CA GLU A 98 14.76 -10.50 -65.40
C GLU A 98 14.51 -9.03 -65.06
N ALA A 99 14.59 -8.11 -66.03
CA ALA A 99 14.31 -6.69 -65.79
C ALA A 99 12.86 -6.44 -65.35
N GLU A 100 11.88 -7.11 -65.96
CA GLU A 100 10.48 -7.05 -65.51
C GLU A 100 10.32 -7.62 -64.10
N ARG A 101 11.00 -8.73 -63.78
CA ARG A 101 10.96 -9.34 -62.44
C ARG A 101 11.54 -8.38 -61.40
N PHE A 102 12.70 -7.76 -61.65
CA PHE A 102 13.26 -6.76 -60.75
C PHE A 102 12.37 -5.51 -60.60
N ALA A 103 11.64 -5.09 -61.65
CA ALA A 103 10.66 -4.02 -61.55
C ALA A 103 9.45 -4.41 -60.65
N LYS A 104 8.97 -5.65 -60.75
CA LYS A 104 7.89 -6.20 -59.90
C LYS A 104 8.34 -6.36 -58.44
N GLU A 105 9.56 -6.83 -58.20
CA GLU A 105 10.16 -6.93 -56.86
C GLU A 105 10.38 -5.53 -56.25
N SER A 106 10.90 -4.57 -57.03
CA SER A 106 11.14 -3.18 -56.60
C SER A 106 9.84 -2.44 -56.22
N THR A 107 8.80 -2.54 -57.06
CA THR A 107 7.50 -1.91 -56.77
C THR A 107 6.78 -2.56 -55.57
N SER A 108 6.90 -3.87 -55.39
CA SER A 108 6.44 -4.57 -54.18
C SER A 108 7.18 -4.09 -52.92
N SER A 109 8.50 -3.94 -53.01
CA SER A 109 9.35 -3.43 -51.92
C SER A 109 9.03 -1.99 -51.55
N GLN A 110 8.84 -1.10 -52.55
CA GLN A 110 8.40 0.29 -52.32
C GLN A 110 7.03 0.36 -51.64
N LYS A 111 6.09 -0.52 -51.99
CA LYS A 111 4.79 -0.58 -51.31
C LYS A 111 4.93 -1.03 -49.85
N LEU A 112 5.73 -2.07 -49.58
CA LEU A 112 5.99 -2.52 -48.20
C LEU A 112 6.72 -1.46 -47.37
N LEU A 113 7.57 -0.64 -47.99
CA LEU A 113 8.19 0.52 -47.34
C LEU A 113 7.11 1.55 -46.95
N ALA A 114 6.26 1.97 -47.88
CA ALA A 114 5.19 2.93 -47.62
C ALA A 114 4.18 2.43 -46.55
N ASP A 115 3.75 1.16 -46.63
CA ASP A 115 2.88 0.52 -45.63
C ASP A 115 3.54 0.45 -44.23
N SER A 116 4.88 0.49 -44.15
CA SER A 116 5.66 0.51 -42.91
C SER A 116 5.87 1.93 -42.37
N GLU A 117 6.16 2.88 -43.26
CA GLU A 117 6.29 4.31 -42.92
C GLU A 117 4.98 4.89 -42.41
N GLN A 118 3.84 4.56 -43.03
CA GLN A 118 2.51 4.92 -42.54
C GLN A 118 2.27 4.38 -41.12
N LYS A 119 2.53 3.10 -40.87
CA LYS A 119 2.34 2.50 -39.53
C LYS A 119 3.24 3.15 -38.48
N ARG A 120 4.47 3.50 -38.84
CA ARG A 120 5.38 4.25 -37.96
C ARG A 120 4.81 5.62 -37.61
N GLU A 121 4.24 6.34 -38.57
CA GLU A 121 3.60 7.65 -38.36
C GLU A 121 2.31 7.54 -37.52
N GLU A 122 1.47 6.53 -37.77
CA GLU A 122 0.30 6.21 -36.94
C GLU A 122 0.69 5.93 -35.48
N PHE A 123 1.73 5.12 -35.24
CA PHE A 123 2.23 4.87 -33.88
C PHE A 123 2.85 6.12 -33.24
N GLN A 124 3.54 6.97 -34.02
CA GLN A 124 4.06 8.25 -33.52
C GLN A 124 2.91 9.16 -33.05
N ILE A 125 1.86 9.34 -33.86
CA ILE A 125 0.70 10.16 -33.52
C ILE A 125 -0.01 9.60 -32.27
N GLN A 126 -0.17 8.29 -32.16
CA GLN A 126 -0.73 7.65 -30.96
C GLN A 126 0.13 7.87 -29.70
N ALA A 127 1.46 7.81 -29.83
CA ALA A 127 2.37 8.08 -28.73
C ALA A 127 2.34 9.56 -28.30
N GLU A 128 2.34 10.50 -29.25
CA GLU A 128 2.27 11.93 -28.98
C GLU A 128 0.95 12.34 -28.30
N GLU A 129 -0.19 11.83 -28.77
CA GLU A 129 -1.49 12.05 -28.13
C GLU A 129 -1.56 11.41 -26.74
N THR A 130 -1.00 10.21 -26.56
CA THR A 130 -0.88 9.56 -25.23
C THR A 130 -0.05 10.41 -24.27
N ILE A 131 1.10 10.92 -24.71
CA ILE A 131 1.96 11.83 -23.92
C ILE A 131 1.23 13.13 -23.57
N LYS A 132 0.46 13.69 -24.50
CA LYS A 132 -0.36 14.90 -24.31
C LYS A 132 -1.47 14.66 -23.27
N GLN A 133 -2.14 13.51 -23.29
CA GLN A 133 -3.13 13.13 -22.28
C GLN A 133 -2.51 12.93 -20.88
N TRP A 134 -1.34 12.29 -20.79
CA TRP A 134 -0.62 12.18 -19.51
C TRP A 134 -0.17 13.54 -18.97
N LYS A 135 0.37 14.43 -19.82
CA LYS A 135 0.71 15.81 -19.43
C LYS A 135 -0.51 16.59 -18.91
N ALA A 136 -1.67 16.44 -19.56
CA ALA A 136 -2.91 17.05 -19.10
C ALA A 136 -3.39 16.48 -17.74
N ARG A 137 -3.23 15.16 -17.52
CA ARG A 137 -3.56 14.49 -16.25
C ARG A 137 -2.63 14.91 -15.11
N VAL A 138 -1.32 15.00 -15.35
CA VAL A 138 -0.34 15.54 -14.38
C VAL A 138 -0.72 16.97 -14.00
N LYS A 139 -0.98 17.84 -14.99
CA LYS A 139 -1.39 19.24 -14.75
C LYS A 139 -2.74 19.39 -14.03
N LYS A 140 -3.58 18.35 -14.03
CA LYS A 140 -4.75 18.29 -13.14
C LYS A 140 -4.34 17.96 -11.71
N PHE A 141 -3.54 16.90 -11.51
CA PHE A 141 -3.09 16.49 -10.18
C PHE A 141 -2.24 17.56 -9.48
N GLU A 142 -1.40 18.31 -10.19
CA GLU A 142 -0.69 19.50 -9.67
C GLU A 142 -1.67 20.50 -9.04
N LYS A 143 -2.74 20.86 -9.77
CA LYS A 143 -3.79 21.77 -9.27
C LYS A 143 -4.60 21.20 -8.10
N ASP A 144 -4.91 19.91 -8.13
CA ASP A 144 -5.61 19.24 -7.03
C ASP A 144 -4.71 19.22 -5.76
N ILE A 145 -3.41 18.94 -5.90
CA ILE A 145 -2.41 19.01 -4.83
C ILE A 145 -2.31 20.44 -4.26
N ASP A 146 -2.22 21.46 -5.10
CA ASP A 146 -2.11 22.85 -4.65
C ASP A 146 -3.41 23.36 -3.98
N ARG A 147 -4.58 22.87 -4.41
CA ARG A 147 -5.83 23.09 -3.66
C ARG A 147 -5.77 22.42 -2.29
N TYR A 148 -5.40 21.13 -2.20
CA TYR A 148 -5.30 20.44 -0.91
C TYR A 148 -4.27 21.08 0.04
N LYS A 149 -3.18 21.67 -0.46
CA LYS A 149 -2.26 22.50 0.35
C LYS A 149 -2.98 23.72 0.92
N LEU A 150 -3.71 24.47 0.09
CA LEU A 150 -4.45 25.66 0.51
C LEU A 150 -5.54 25.32 1.54
N ASP A 151 -6.34 24.28 1.27
CA ASP A 151 -7.38 23.77 2.17
C ASP A 151 -6.78 23.36 3.53
N SER A 152 -5.62 22.69 3.52
CA SER A 152 -4.88 22.29 4.73
C SER A 152 -4.36 23.50 5.52
N THR A 153 -3.75 24.49 4.85
CA THR A 153 -3.29 25.72 5.50
C THR A 153 -4.45 26.47 6.17
N GLN A 154 -5.59 26.63 5.49
CA GLN A 154 -6.78 27.29 6.06
C GLN A 154 -7.32 26.53 7.29
N MET A 155 -7.30 25.20 7.27
CA MET A 155 -7.71 24.38 8.42
C MET A 155 -6.71 24.47 9.58
N LEU A 156 -5.41 24.61 9.31
CA LEU A 156 -4.39 24.87 10.33
C LEU A 156 -4.55 26.26 10.95
N GLU A 157 -4.73 27.31 10.15
CA GLU A 157 -4.98 28.68 10.62
C GLU A 157 -6.25 28.75 11.49
N LYS A 158 -7.33 28.09 11.08
CA LYS A 158 -8.57 27.99 11.87
C LYS A 158 -8.37 27.22 13.18
N ASN A 159 -7.57 26.15 13.18
CA ASN A 159 -7.24 25.42 14.40
C ASN A 159 -6.39 26.28 15.35
N GLU A 160 -5.43 27.05 14.84
CA GLU A 160 -4.65 27.99 15.63
C GLU A 160 -5.51 29.11 16.24
N GLN A 161 -6.53 29.59 15.52
CA GLN A 161 -7.54 30.53 16.04
C GLN A 161 -8.36 29.90 17.18
N LEU A 162 -8.90 28.69 16.99
CA LEU A 162 -9.64 27.96 18.04
C LEU A 162 -8.79 27.67 19.28
N ILE A 163 -7.49 27.37 19.11
CA ILE A 163 -6.56 27.19 20.24
C ILE A 163 -6.36 28.50 21.00
N LYS A 164 -6.27 29.66 20.31
CA LYS A 164 -6.21 30.98 20.95
C LYS A 164 -7.50 31.29 21.72
N GLU A 165 -8.67 31.04 21.12
CA GLU A 165 -9.97 31.20 21.78
C GLU A 165 -10.09 30.34 23.04
N ILE A 166 -9.78 29.04 22.95
CA ILE A 166 -9.76 28.11 24.10
C ILE A 166 -8.83 28.62 25.21
N ASN A 167 -7.67 29.17 24.87
CA ASN A 167 -6.75 29.73 25.87
C ASN A 167 -7.29 31.03 26.49
N THR A 168 -7.98 31.89 25.73
CA THR A 168 -8.66 33.06 26.32
C THR A 168 -9.82 32.66 27.22
N PHE A 169 -10.63 31.66 26.85
CA PHE A 169 -11.70 31.15 27.71
C PHE A 169 -11.16 30.50 28.99
N LYS A 170 -10.06 29.74 28.93
CA LYS A 170 -9.39 29.21 30.15
C LYS A 170 -8.86 30.33 31.06
N SER A 171 -8.34 31.41 30.49
CA SER A 171 -7.93 32.57 31.29
C SER A 171 -9.13 33.25 31.97
N GLN A 172 -10.26 33.38 31.26
CA GLN A 172 -11.50 33.92 31.81
C GLN A 172 -12.11 33.01 32.89
N GLU A 173 -12.12 31.68 32.68
CA GLU A 173 -12.54 30.67 33.67
C GLU A 173 -11.73 30.80 34.96
N LEU A 174 -10.40 30.94 34.85
CA LEU A 174 -9.51 31.08 36.01
C LEU A 174 -9.80 32.38 36.77
N THR A 175 -9.89 33.52 36.10
CA THR A 175 -10.24 34.80 36.73
C THR A 175 -11.65 34.81 37.35
N LEU A 176 -12.63 34.15 36.72
CA LEU A 176 -13.98 33.99 37.29
C LEU A 176 -13.98 33.07 38.51
N ARG A 177 -13.17 31.98 38.49
CA ARG A 177 -12.99 31.11 39.66
C ARG A 177 -12.36 31.87 40.83
N GLU A 178 -11.37 32.72 40.59
CA GLU A 178 -10.77 33.60 41.60
C GLU A 178 -11.77 34.65 42.16
N GLN A 179 -12.68 35.16 41.32
CA GLN A 179 -13.75 36.04 41.79
C GLN A 179 -14.78 35.30 42.65
N VAL A 180 -15.17 34.08 42.27
CA VAL A 180 -16.09 33.24 43.05
C VAL A 180 -15.49 32.89 44.41
N THR A 181 -14.26 32.35 44.46
CA THR A 181 -13.63 31.99 45.75
C THR A 181 -13.42 33.20 46.64
N LYS A 182 -13.11 34.37 46.07
CA LYS A 182 -13.07 35.62 46.84
C LYS A 182 -14.45 35.94 47.44
N LEU A 183 -15.51 35.95 46.63
CA LEU A 183 -16.87 36.23 47.12
C LEU A 183 -17.33 35.22 48.18
N GLU A 184 -16.96 33.94 48.05
CA GLU A 184 -17.21 32.92 49.07
C GLU A 184 -16.47 33.24 50.39
N THR A 185 -15.22 33.71 50.34
CA THR A 185 -14.49 34.15 51.54
C THR A 185 -15.06 35.44 52.15
N ASP A 186 -15.43 36.44 51.32
CA ASP A 186 -16.02 37.70 51.78
C ASP A 186 -17.41 37.46 52.43
N LEU A 187 -18.23 36.57 51.86
CA LEU A 187 -19.50 36.13 52.45
C LEU A 187 -19.30 35.35 53.75
N SER A 188 -18.32 34.43 53.79
CA SER A 188 -18.01 33.65 55.00
C SER A 188 -17.57 34.55 56.15
N LEU A 189 -16.72 35.54 55.88
CA LEU A 189 -16.29 36.55 56.85
C LEU A 189 -17.45 37.44 57.30
N THR A 190 -18.34 37.83 56.37
CA THR A 190 -19.53 38.64 56.70
C THR A 190 -20.49 37.87 57.61
N ASN A 191 -20.76 36.60 57.32
CA ASN A 191 -21.59 35.73 58.15
C ASN A 191 -20.98 35.51 59.55
N TYR A 192 -19.67 35.27 59.62
CA TYR A 192 -18.94 35.17 60.88
C TYR A 192 -19.09 36.45 61.73
N ASN A 193 -18.87 37.62 61.14
CA ASN A 193 -19.01 38.91 61.83
C ASN A 193 -20.44 39.16 62.33
N GLN A 194 -21.46 38.81 61.53
CA GLN A 194 -22.87 38.92 61.94
C GLN A 194 -23.21 37.99 63.12
N LEU A 195 -22.68 36.76 63.13
CA LEU A 195 -22.85 35.83 64.24
C LEU A 195 -22.13 36.33 65.51
N GLU A 196 -20.93 36.90 65.38
CA GLU A 196 -20.20 37.49 66.51
C GLU A 196 -20.93 38.72 67.09
N GLU A 197 -21.54 39.56 66.24
CA GLU A 197 -22.43 40.64 66.69
C GLU A 197 -23.69 40.13 67.38
N GLN A 198 -24.36 39.11 66.84
CA GLN A 198 -25.53 38.52 67.49
C GLN A 198 -25.17 37.90 68.84
N PHE A 199 -24.02 37.22 68.95
CA PHE A 199 -23.53 36.68 70.20
C PHE A 199 -23.30 37.79 71.24
N LYS A 200 -22.63 38.88 70.87
CA LYS A 200 -22.41 40.05 71.75
C LYS A 200 -23.72 40.72 72.18
N ARG A 201 -24.74 40.79 71.32
CA ARG A 201 -26.07 41.31 71.69
C ARG A 201 -26.73 40.39 72.71
N ASN A 202 -26.79 39.08 72.43
CA ASN A 202 -27.34 38.07 73.34
C ASN A 202 -26.61 38.04 74.70
N GLU A 203 -25.29 38.22 74.72
CA GLU A 203 -24.49 38.29 75.95
C GLU A 203 -24.83 39.54 76.78
N ASN A 204 -24.96 40.71 76.14
CA ASN A 204 -25.42 41.94 76.78
C ASN A 204 -26.86 41.81 77.32
N ASP A 205 -27.75 41.16 76.59
CA ASP A 205 -29.13 40.91 77.04
C ASP A 205 -29.16 39.95 78.24
N ILE A 206 -28.32 38.90 78.25
CA ILE A 206 -28.14 38.01 79.40
C ILE A 206 -27.59 38.78 80.61
N ILE A 207 -26.67 39.72 80.43
CA ILE A 207 -26.15 40.57 81.50
C ILE A 207 -27.25 41.49 82.05
N GLN A 208 -28.04 42.13 81.19
CA GLN A 208 -29.18 42.97 81.59
C GLN A 208 -30.25 42.16 82.33
N LEU A 209 -30.65 40.99 81.81
CA LEU A 209 -31.61 40.11 82.46
C LEU A 209 -31.12 39.60 83.82
N ARG A 210 -29.82 39.31 83.97
CA ARG A 210 -29.22 38.99 85.28
C ARG A 210 -29.28 40.16 86.26
N ALA A 211 -29.04 41.39 85.79
CA ALA A 211 -29.14 42.59 86.62
C ALA A 211 -30.58 42.86 87.07
N ILE A 212 -31.56 42.75 86.17
CA ILE A 212 -32.99 42.87 86.47
C ILE A 212 -33.41 41.80 87.48
N ARG A 213 -33.03 40.54 87.26
CA ARG A 213 -33.35 39.44 88.17
C ARG A 213 -32.74 39.63 89.56
N SER A 214 -31.52 40.15 89.64
CA SER A 214 -30.85 40.51 90.89
C SER A 214 -31.61 41.61 91.66
N SER A 215 -32.08 42.66 90.96
CA SER A 215 -32.95 43.68 91.56
C SER A 215 -34.25 43.06 92.09
N GLN A 216 -34.92 42.25 91.28
CA GLN A 216 -36.16 41.57 91.66
C GLN A 216 -35.98 40.59 92.84
N GLU A 217 -34.81 39.95 92.97
CA GLU A 217 -34.48 39.13 94.15
C GLU A 217 -34.40 39.98 95.43
N VAL A 218 -33.88 41.21 95.36
CA VAL A 218 -33.86 42.19 96.47
C VAL A 218 -35.26 42.75 96.75
N ASP A 219 -36.03 43.09 95.72
CA ASP A 219 -37.42 43.56 95.85
C ASP A 219 -38.31 42.47 96.51
N ILE A 220 -38.14 41.20 96.12
CA ILE A 220 -38.83 40.06 96.73
C ILE A 220 -38.38 39.84 98.19
N ALA A 221 -37.11 40.08 98.51
CA ALA A 221 -36.62 39.96 99.89
C ALA A 221 -37.21 41.04 100.81
N THR A 222 -37.19 42.30 100.38
CA THR A 222 -37.76 43.43 101.14
C THR A 222 -39.28 43.32 101.24
N LEU A 223 -39.98 42.91 100.17
CA LEU A 223 -41.43 42.64 100.23
C LEU A 223 -41.77 41.55 101.25
N LYS A 224 -41.01 40.45 101.31
CA LYS A 224 -41.20 39.40 102.34
C LYS A 224 -41.03 39.94 103.77
N GLU A 225 -40.06 40.83 104.00
CA GLU A 225 -39.87 41.47 105.30
C GLU A 225 -41.04 42.39 105.67
N THR A 226 -41.54 43.20 104.73
CA THR A 226 -42.74 44.03 104.97
C THR A 226 -44.01 43.20 105.21
N VAL A 227 -44.20 42.09 104.50
CA VAL A 227 -45.33 41.16 104.73
C VAL A 227 -45.26 40.55 106.13
N TYR A 228 -44.08 40.09 106.56
CA TYR A 228 -43.89 39.54 107.90
C TYR A 228 -44.22 40.55 109.01
N GLU A 229 -43.80 41.81 108.86
CA GLU A 229 -44.13 42.87 109.83
C GLU A 229 -45.63 43.22 109.81
N LEU A 230 -46.28 43.22 108.64
CA LEU A 230 -47.73 43.39 108.53
C LEU A 230 -48.52 42.23 109.14
N GLU A 231 -48.09 40.98 108.97
CA GLU A 231 -48.68 39.80 109.62
C GLU A 231 -48.55 39.89 111.15
N LYS A 232 -47.39 40.34 111.65
CA LYS A 232 -47.12 40.62 113.06
C LYS A 232 -48.03 41.72 113.62
N GLN A 233 -48.21 42.83 112.90
CA GLN A 233 -49.16 43.90 113.27
C GLN A 233 -50.61 43.41 113.26
N LEU A 234 -51.02 42.65 112.24
CA LEU A 234 -52.35 42.04 112.14
C LEU A 234 -52.62 41.08 113.31
N SER A 235 -51.62 40.31 113.73
CA SER A 235 -51.69 39.42 114.89
C SER A 235 -51.91 40.19 116.20
N ILE A 236 -51.17 41.29 116.40
CA ILE A 236 -51.37 42.20 117.54
C ILE A 236 -52.78 42.82 117.51
N GLN A 237 -53.24 43.29 116.36
CA GLN A 237 -54.57 43.90 116.22
C GLN A 237 -55.70 42.88 116.49
N ARG A 238 -55.57 41.63 116.00
CA ARG A 238 -56.47 40.52 116.34
C ARG A 238 -56.49 40.23 117.84
N GLN A 239 -55.33 40.29 118.52
CA GLN A 239 -55.26 40.11 119.98
C GLN A 239 -55.96 41.26 120.72
N CYS A 240 -55.77 42.52 120.28
CA CYS A 240 -56.47 43.68 120.85
C CYS A 240 -57.99 43.60 120.65
N GLN A 241 -58.45 43.22 119.45
CA GLN A 241 -59.87 43.03 119.14
C GLN A 241 -60.49 41.93 120.03
N SER A 242 -59.80 40.80 120.20
CA SER A 242 -60.23 39.72 121.11
C SER A 242 -60.33 40.15 122.59
N ARG A 243 -59.53 41.14 123.03
CA ARG A 243 -59.69 41.75 124.37
C ARG A 243 -60.94 42.63 124.42
N ALA A 244 -61.14 43.49 123.43
CA ALA A 244 -62.30 44.37 123.35
C ALA A 244 -63.63 43.59 123.27
N ASP A 245 -63.68 42.48 122.54
CA ASP A 245 -64.87 41.61 122.47
C ASP A 245 -65.19 40.94 123.82
N LYS A 246 -64.17 40.54 124.59
CA LYS A 246 -64.35 40.01 125.96
C LYS A 246 -64.83 41.09 126.94
N GLU A 247 -64.28 42.29 126.83
CA GLU A 247 -64.70 43.44 127.65
C GLU A 247 -66.16 43.83 127.34
N LYS A 248 -66.53 43.87 126.05
CA LYS A 248 -67.91 44.05 125.59
C LYS A 248 -68.85 42.95 126.12
N GLN A 249 -68.43 41.69 126.13
CA GLN A 249 -69.22 40.59 126.72
C GLN A 249 -69.42 40.76 128.24
N ASN A 250 -68.38 41.19 128.97
CA ASN A 250 -68.49 41.46 130.41
C ASN A 250 -69.41 42.65 130.71
N LEU A 251 -69.32 43.73 129.94
CA LEU A 251 -70.24 44.88 130.04
C LEU A 251 -71.69 44.48 129.72
N HIS A 252 -71.91 43.56 128.78
CA HIS A 252 -73.24 43.08 128.46
C HIS A 252 -73.84 42.23 129.59
N LYS A 253 -73.03 41.39 130.25
CA LYS A 253 -73.45 40.65 131.46
C LYS A 253 -73.81 41.59 132.62
N LEU A 254 -72.98 42.60 132.90
CA LEU A 254 -73.27 43.59 133.95
C LEU A 254 -74.57 44.35 133.67
N LEU A 255 -74.85 44.66 132.40
CA LEU A 255 -76.13 45.26 132.00
C LEU A 255 -77.32 44.30 132.19
N GLU A 256 -77.15 43.02 131.89
CA GLU A 256 -78.16 41.97 132.08
C GLU A 256 -78.43 41.70 133.57
N GLU A 257 -77.39 41.68 134.41
CA GLU A 257 -77.48 41.60 135.86
C GLU A 257 -78.24 42.80 136.44
N GLU A 258 -77.96 44.03 135.98
CA GLU A 258 -78.65 45.25 136.43
C GLU A 258 -80.11 45.32 135.93
N ILE A 259 -80.41 44.85 134.72
CA ILE A 259 -81.80 44.69 134.23
C ILE A 259 -82.57 43.72 135.13
N ASN A 260 -81.97 42.58 135.50
CA ASN A 260 -82.57 41.62 136.42
C ASN A 260 -82.75 42.20 137.84
N HIS A 261 -81.79 42.99 138.33
CA HIS A 261 -81.91 43.68 139.62
C HIS A 261 -83.08 44.68 139.61
N ARG A 262 -83.20 45.47 138.53
CA ARG A 262 -84.29 46.43 138.33
C ARG A 262 -85.65 45.75 138.26
N HIS A 263 -85.76 44.61 137.57
CA HIS A 263 -86.99 43.81 137.50
C HIS A 263 -87.40 43.22 138.87
N ASN A 264 -86.43 42.87 139.72
CA ASN A 264 -86.65 42.40 141.09
C ASN A 264 -87.19 43.51 142.02
N LEU A 265 -86.75 44.76 141.80
CA LEU A 265 -87.31 45.93 142.50
C LEU A 265 -88.74 46.24 142.03
N ASP A 266 -88.99 46.15 140.72
CA ASP A 266 -90.31 46.40 140.11
C ASP A 266 -91.37 45.38 140.58
N SER A 267 -91.02 44.11 140.76
CA SER A 267 -91.92 43.09 141.33
C SER A 267 -92.22 43.31 142.81
N LYS A 268 -91.26 43.79 143.59
CA LYS A 268 -91.46 44.19 145.00
C LYS A 268 -92.35 45.43 145.14
N LEU A 269 -92.23 46.38 144.22
CA LEU A 269 -93.14 47.53 144.16
C LEU A 269 -94.59 47.06 143.95
N LYS A 270 -94.83 46.19 142.96
CA LYS A 270 -96.15 45.58 142.70
C LYS A 270 -96.73 44.80 143.88
N GLN A 271 -95.90 44.08 144.62
CA GLN A 271 -96.34 43.41 145.84
C GLN A 271 -96.83 44.44 146.88
N SER A 272 -96.08 45.52 147.09
CA SER A 272 -96.49 46.61 147.99
C SER A 272 -97.77 47.34 147.53
N GLU A 273 -98.06 47.37 146.23
CA GLU A 273 -99.32 47.95 145.71
C GLU A 273 -100.53 47.06 146.07
N GLN A 274 -100.40 45.73 145.94
CA GLN A 274 -101.45 44.77 146.33
C GLN A 274 -101.72 44.75 147.85
N ASP A 275 -100.68 44.92 148.66
CA ASP A 275 -100.83 45.01 150.13
C ASP A 275 -101.62 46.28 150.53
N ILE A 276 -101.47 47.38 149.79
CA ILE A 276 -102.26 48.62 149.98
C ILE A 276 -103.73 48.43 149.54
N GLU A 277 -103.97 47.67 148.46
CA GLU A 277 -105.32 47.39 147.98
C GLU A 277 -106.11 46.52 148.98
N THR A 278 -105.48 45.49 149.55
CA THR A 278 -106.10 44.66 150.60
C THR A 278 -106.40 45.44 151.88
N ILE A 279 -105.51 46.32 152.34
CA ILE A 279 -105.78 47.23 153.49
C ILE A 279 -106.99 48.13 153.23
N ASN A 280 -107.16 48.64 152.00
CA ASN A 280 -108.31 49.47 151.65
C ASN A 280 -109.64 48.70 151.65
N THR A 281 -109.67 47.43 151.21
CA THR A 281 -110.87 46.60 151.31
C THR A 281 -111.27 46.30 152.76
N TYR A 282 -110.30 46.03 153.64
CA TYR A 282 -110.54 45.83 155.08
C TYR A 282 -111.14 47.07 155.76
N ARG A 283 -110.64 48.27 155.41
CA ARG A 283 -111.19 49.55 155.90
C ARG A 283 -112.66 49.74 155.47
N SER A 284 -113.00 49.36 154.24
CA SER A 284 -114.38 49.46 153.72
C SER A 284 -115.36 48.51 154.44
N GLN A 285 -114.89 47.33 154.88
CA GLN A 285 -115.72 46.35 155.60
C GLN A 285 -116.04 46.80 157.03
N LEU A 286 -115.04 47.27 157.79
CA LEU A 286 -115.25 47.78 159.16
C LEU A 286 -116.17 49.01 159.20
N GLN A 287 -116.13 49.85 158.17
CA GLN A 287 -116.96 51.05 158.10
C GLN A 287 -118.45 50.75 157.80
N LYS A 288 -118.80 49.54 157.34
CA LYS A 288 -120.22 49.10 157.22
C LYS A 288 -120.81 48.65 158.56
N GLN A 289 -120.07 47.84 159.33
CA GLN A 289 -120.60 47.21 160.55
C GLN A 289 -121.00 48.21 161.65
N ILE A 290 -120.42 49.42 161.65
CA ILE A 290 -120.81 50.50 162.57
C ILE A 290 -122.16 51.12 162.17
N ILE A 291 -122.43 51.25 160.87
CA ILE A 291 -123.65 51.89 160.33
C ILE A 291 -124.87 50.94 160.42
N GLU A 292 -124.64 49.63 160.40
CA GLU A 292 -125.71 48.62 160.51
C GLU A 292 -126.35 48.59 161.92
N LEU A 293 -125.56 48.74 162.99
CA LEU A 293 -126.04 48.64 164.38
C LEU A 293 -126.80 49.88 164.90
N GLU A 294 -126.61 51.07 164.33
CA GLU A 294 -127.36 52.27 164.76
C GLU A 294 -128.72 52.40 164.08
N ASN A 295 -128.93 51.77 162.92
CA ASN A 295 -130.14 51.93 162.11
C ASN A 295 -131.28 50.96 162.45
N GLU A 296 -131.01 49.72 162.89
CA GLU A 296 -132.07 48.77 163.30
C GLU A 296 -132.96 49.29 164.45
N ARG A 297 -132.44 50.22 165.27
CA ARG A 297 -133.16 50.76 166.43
C ARG A 297 -134.19 51.85 166.08
N LYS A 298 -134.05 52.56 164.95
CA LYS A 298 -134.82 53.79 164.69
C LYS A 298 -136.01 53.58 163.75
N ASP A 299 -135.89 52.70 162.75
CA ASP A 299 -137.01 52.35 161.84
C ASP A 299 -137.53 50.91 161.99
N LEU A 300 -137.49 50.43 163.24
CA LEU A 300 -138.70 49.90 163.88
C LEU A 300 -139.40 50.95 164.77
N LEU A 301 -139.24 52.24 164.46
CA LEU A 301 -140.02 53.35 165.02
C LEU A 301 -140.53 54.36 163.97
N GLN A 302 -140.16 54.25 162.69
CA GLN A 302 -140.95 53.80 161.51
C GLN A 302 -142.41 54.26 161.36
N LYS A 303 -143.14 54.28 162.47
CA LYS A 303 -144.20 53.27 162.69
C LYS A 303 -145.50 53.56 161.95
N ILE A 304 -145.63 54.77 161.44
CA ILE A 304 -146.62 55.18 160.46
C ILE A 304 -145.89 56.00 159.38
N LYS A 305 -146.23 55.68 158.13
CA LYS A 305 -145.87 56.39 156.91
C LYS A 305 -145.82 57.91 157.07
N GLU A 306 -144.66 58.49 156.80
CA GLU A 306 -144.47 59.85 156.30
C GLU A 306 -143.27 59.77 155.31
N ILE A 307 -143.33 60.46 154.16
CA ILE A 307 -142.54 61.68 153.90
C ILE A 307 -141.04 61.41 154.16
N GLU A 308 -140.15 61.34 153.16
CA GLU A 308 -140.15 61.95 151.82
C GLU A 308 -139.15 61.17 150.88
N PHE A 309 -139.03 61.34 149.54
CA PHE A 309 -138.52 62.50 148.79
C PHE A 309 -137.10 62.87 149.31
N GLU A 310 -136.04 63.09 148.50
CA GLU A 310 -135.92 63.30 147.05
C GLU A 310 -134.42 63.36 146.64
N LYS A 311 -134.12 63.66 145.36
CA LYS A 311 -133.16 64.72 144.93
C LYS A 311 -131.63 64.58 145.11
N ASP A 312 -130.97 64.36 143.96
CA ASP A 312 -129.74 65.02 143.44
C ASP A 312 -128.35 64.74 144.11
N LEU A 313 -127.17 65.00 143.47
CA LEU A 313 -126.85 65.75 142.22
C LEU A 313 -125.85 65.02 141.26
N LEU A 314 -125.04 65.74 140.45
CA LEU A 314 -124.65 65.36 139.06
C LEU A 314 -123.34 66.04 138.55
N SER A 315 -122.52 65.39 137.69
CA SER A 315 -121.29 65.98 137.07
C SER A 315 -120.93 65.46 135.63
N LYS A 316 -119.84 65.98 134.98
CA LYS A 316 -119.64 66.20 133.52
C LYS A 316 -118.13 66.25 133.07
N GLU A 317 -117.62 66.24 131.81
CA GLU A 317 -118.00 65.87 130.40
C GLU A 317 -116.81 66.04 129.36
N LYS A 318 -116.80 65.31 128.20
CA LYS A 318 -116.14 65.65 126.85
C LYS A 318 -114.57 65.69 126.73
N THR A 319 -113.77 65.78 125.61
CA THR A 319 -113.76 65.60 124.08
C THR A 319 -112.30 65.80 123.50
N LYS A 320 -111.80 65.61 122.23
CA LYS A 320 -112.07 64.75 121.00
C LYS A 320 -111.24 65.21 119.71
N PHE A 321 -110.64 64.30 118.88
CA PHE A 321 -110.22 64.40 117.40
C PHE A 321 -108.99 65.30 116.97
N ILE A 322 -108.19 65.18 115.84
CA ILE A 322 -107.83 64.15 114.75
C ILE A 322 -106.25 64.08 114.52
N SER A 323 -105.49 64.05 113.38
CA SER A 323 -105.56 64.23 111.86
C SER A 323 -104.34 63.55 111.08
N LEU A 324 -104.10 63.74 109.74
CA LEU A 324 -103.11 62.97 108.88
C LEU A 324 -102.72 63.64 107.50
N GLU A 325 -101.46 63.57 106.98
CA GLU A 325 -101.00 64.00 105.60
C GLU A 325 -99.55 63.51 105.18
N ASN A 326 -99.25 63.13 103.90
CA ASN A 326 -97.90 63.27 103.20
C ASN A 326 -97.64 62.73 101.74
N ASP A 327 -98.09 61.54 101.31
CA ASP A 327 -97.36 60.69 100.31
C ASP A 327 -97.33 61.07 98.79
N TYR A 328 -97.67 62.28 98.34
CA TYR A 328 -97.96 62.54 96.90
C TYR A 328 -96.77 62.93 95.98
N GLU A 329 -95.74 63.65 96.48
CA GLU A 329 -94.76 64.32 95.59
C GLU A 329 -93.51 63.48 95.21
N GLU A 330 -93.21 62.36 95.87
CA GLU A 330 -91.96 61.61 95.59
C GLU A 330 -91.97 60.91 94.22
N ILE A 331 -93.13 60.38 93.81
CA ILE A 331 -93.29 59.61 92.56
C ILE A 331 -93.00 60.49 91.33
N LYS A 332 -93.45 61.75 91.37
CA LYS A 332 -93.34 62.72 90.27
C LYS A 332 -91.89 63.08 89.92
N ARG A 333 -91.01 63.13 90.92
CA ARG A 333 -89.58 63.48 90.73
C ARG A 333 -88.76 62.35 90.10
N LYS A 334 -89.17 61.08 90.25
CA LYS A 334 -88.46 59.92 89.70
C LYS A 334 -88.68 59.74 88.19
N LEU A 335 -89.84 60.14 87.67
CA LEU A 335 -90.23 59.92 86.27
C LEU A 335 -89.42 60.77 85.26
N GLU A 336 -89.09 62.02 85.60
CA GLU A 336 -88.43 62.94 84.66
C GLU A 336 -86.93 62.64 84.49
N ILE A 337 -86.28 62.02 85.49
CA ILE A 337 -84.86 61.64 85.43
C ILE A 337 -84.63 60.55 84.37
N THR A 338 -85.39 59.45 84.45
CA THR A 338 -85.22 58.28 83.55
C THR A 338 -85.39 58.62 82.07
N LYS A 339 -86.18 59.67 81.79
CA LYS A 339 -86.45 60.20 80.45
C LYS A 339 -85.23 60.92 79.85
N VAL A 340 -84.46 61.65 80.66
CA VAL A 340 -83.22 62.30 80.22
C VAL A 340 -82.13 61.26 79.92
N ASP A 341 -82.00 60.24 80.79
CA ASP A 341 -81.02 59.16 80.62
C ASP A 341 -81.26 58.37 79.34
N TYR A 342 -82.53 58.04 79.03
CA TYR A 342 -82.90 57.34 77.80
C TYR A 342 -82.51 58.13 76.53
N THR A 343 -82.69 59.46 76.53
CA THR A 343 -82.30 60.31 75.39
C THR A 343 -80.78 60.45 75.21
N HIS A 344 -79.99 60.36 76.29
CA HIS A 344 -78.53 60.34 76.19
C HIS A 344 -78.02 58.97 75.70
N SER A 345 -78.58 57.88 76.21
CA SER A 345 -78.26 56.51 75.78
C SER A 345 -78.51 56.31 74.28
N MET A 346 -79.67 56.76 73.77
CA MET A 346 -79.99 56.69 72.34
C MET A 346 -79.01 57.47 71.45
N LYS A 347 -78.58 58.67 71.88
CA LYS A 347 -77.59 59.47 71.11
C LYS A 347 -76.19 58.85 71.13
N ALA A 348 -75.77 58.31 72.26
CA ALA A 348 -74.48 57.61 72.37
C ALA A 348 -74.44 56.38 71.45
N LEU A 349 -75.54 55.60 71.42
CA LEU A 349 -75.67 54.43 70.54
C LEU A 349 -75.70 54.83 69.06
N GLN A 350 -76.39 55.92 68.69
CA GLN A 350 -76.40 56.43 67.32
C GLN A 350 -74.98 56.82 66.86
N MET A 351 -74.24 57.59 67.67
CA MET A 351 -72.88 58.04 67.34
C MET A 351 -71.87 56.87 67.24
N ASP A 352 -72.05 55.81 68.06
CA ASP A 352 -71.29 54.57 67.96
C ASP A 352 -71.55 53.81 66.65
N TYR A 353 -72.80 53.75 66.19
CA TYR A 353 -73.13 53.19 64.86
C TYR A 353 -72.62 54.05 63.69
N GLU A 354 -72.71 55.38 63.79
CA GLU A 354 -72.18 56.31 62.77
C GLU A 354 -70.65 56.17 62.63
N ASN A 355 -69.91 56.15 63.75
CA ASN A 355 -68.47 55.88 63.76
C ASN A 355 -68.12 54.50 63.16
N LYS A 356 -68.90 53.46 63.46
CA LYS A 356 -68.69 52.10 62.90
C LYS A 356 -68.93 52.05 61.39
N ILE A 357 -69.93 52.79 60.90
CA ILE A 357 -70.20 52.93 59.46
C ILE A 357 -69.03 53.64 58.76
N GLU A 358 -68.49 54.72 59.33
CA GLU A 358 -67.34 55.44 58.79
C GLU A 358 -66.08 54.55 58.74
N ILE A 359 -65.78 53.81 59.82
CA ILE A 359 -64.68 52.84 59.87
C ILE A 359 -64.82 51.77 58.78
N CYS A 360 -66.02 51.20 58.60
CA CYS A 360 -66.27 50.19 57.56
C CYS A 360 -66.19 50.78 56.14
N GLN A 361 -66.59 52.03 55.91
CA GLN A 361 -66.41 52.71 54.63
C GLN A 361 -64.93 52.93 54.31
N LEU A 362 -64.13 53.32 55.31
CA LEU A 362 -62.70 53.54 55.15
C LEU A 362 -61.95 52.22 54.88
N GLN A 363 -62.34 51.13 55.55
CA GLN A 363 -61.85 49.77 55.27
C GLN A 363 -62.24 49.28 53.85
N LEU A 364 -63.46 49.55 53.40
CA LEU A 364 -63.89 49.22 52.02
C LEU A 364 -63.08 50.00 50.97
N SER A 365 -62.72 51.24 51.24
CA SER A 365 -61.86 52.05 50.36
C SER A 365 -60.44 51.47 50.26
N ASP A 366 -59.86 51.08 51.40
CA ASP A 366 -58.51 50.49 51.45
C ASP A 366 -58.44 49.13 50.75
N GLU A 367 -59.39 48.22 51.01
CA GLU A 367 -59.48 46.95 50.28
C GLU A 367 -59.75 47.14 48.77
N THR A 368 -60.51 48.16 48.37
CA THR A 368 -60.69 48.49 46.95
C THR A 368 -59.37 48.92 46.30
N SER A 369 -58.55 49.71 47.00
CA SER A 369 -57.20 50.09 46.58
C SER A 369 -56.27 48.86 46.49
N ARG A 370 -56.29 48.01 47.52
CA ARG A 370 -55.52 46.76 47.60
C ARG A 370 -55.84 45.79 46.46
N ILE A 371 -57.12 45.63 46.13
CA ILE A 371 -57.57 44.81 44.99
C ILE A 371 -57.07 45.38 43.65
N ALA A 372 -57.00 46.70 43.49
CA ALA A 372 -56.45 47.31 42.28
C ALA A 372 -54.94 47.05 42.13
N ILE A 373 -54.18 47.10 43.22
CA ILE A 373 -52.74 46.76 43.25
C ILE A 373 -52.53 45.26 42.94
N LEU A 374 -53.32 44.37 43.55
CA LEU A 374 -53.22 42.93 43.31
C LEU A 374 -53.52 42.56 41.85
N LYS A 375 -54.55 43.15 41.23
CA LYS A 375 -54.86 42.96 39.80
C LYS A 375 -53.76 43.47 38.87
N ARG A 376 -53.03 44.51 39.28
CA ARG A 376 -51.86 44.99 38.52
C ARG A 376 -50.73 43.98 38.57
N HIS A 377 -50.39 43.45 39.74
CA HIS A 377 -49.37 42.40 39.86
C HIS A 377 -49.79 41.09 39.18
N GLU A 378 -51.07 40.71 39.20
CA GLU A 378 -51.61 39.59 38.43
C GLU A 378 -51.33 39.75 36.92
N LEU A 379 -51.55 40.96 36.37
CA LEU A 379 -51.25 41.26 34.96
C LEU A 379 -49.74 41.26 34.67
N GLU A 380 -48.92 41.84 35.55
CA GLU A 380 -47.45 41.86 35.43
C GLU A 380 -46.88 40.43 35.48
N HIS A 381 -47.38 39.57 36.37
CA HIS A 381 -47.02 38.15 36.42
C HIS A 381 -47.52 37.36 35.20
N LYS A 382 -48.72 37.65 34.68
CA LYS A 382 -49.23 37.01 33.45
C LYS A 382 -48.35 37.33 32.24
N GLN A 383 -47.94 38.59 32.08
CA GLN A 383 -47.02 39.02 31.03
C GLN A 383 -45.64 38.35 31.15
N GLU A 384 -45.12 38.18 32.36
CA GLU A 384 -43.87 37.45 32.58
C GLU A 384 -44.00 35.95 32.28
N ILE A 385 -45.13 35.32 32.62
CA ILE A 385 -45.42 33.93 32.26
C ILE A 385 -45.48 33.76 30.74
N GLU A 386 -46.19 34.63 30.02
CA GLU A 386 -46.27 34.62 28.55
C GLU A 386 -44.87 34.81 27.92
N ARG A 387 -44.06 35.74 28.46
CA ARG A 387 -42.67 35.97 28.03
C ARG A 387 -41.75 34.77 28.28
N LEU A 388 -41.95 34.05 29.38
CA LEU A 388 -41.18 32.83 29.70
C LEU A 388 -41.62 31.65 28.84
N GLN A 389 -42.91 31.51 28.52
CA GLN A 389 -43.43 30.52 27.59
C GLN A 389 -42.88 30.74 26.17
N GLU A 390 -42.84 31.99 25.67
CA GLU A 390 -42.20 32.32 24.39
C GLU A 390 -40.71 31.91 24.36
N LYS A 391 -39.99 32.08 25.47
CA LYS A 391 -38.58 31.69 25.57
C LYS A 391 -38.41 30.17 25.60
N ALA A 392 -39.26 29.45 26.33
CA ALA A 392 -39.26 28.00 26.36
C ALA A 392 -39.46 27.42 24.94
N ALA A 393 -40.48 27.88 24.22
CA ALA A 393 -40.75 27.46 22.84
C ALA A 393 -39.57 27.74 21.90
N LYS A 394 -38.91 28.91 22.00
CA LYS A 394 -37.72 29.24 21.20
C LYS A 394 -36.54 28.30 21.51
N PHE A 395 -36.33 27.93 22.78
CA PHE A 395 -35.31 26.94 23.14
C PHE A 395 -35.67 25.51 22.72
N GLU A 396 -36.95 25.13 22.67
CA GLU A 396 -37.40 23.85 22.11
C GLU A 396 -37.16 23.81 20.58
N ASP A 397 -37.47 24.88 19.85
CA ASP A 397 -37.15 25.03 18.43
C ASP A 397 -35.64 25.00 18.15
N GLU A 398 -34.81 25.55 19.03
CA GLU A 398 -33.34 25.47 18.93
C GLU A 398 -32.83 24.05 19.25
N THR A 399 -33.38 23.41 20.28
CA THR A 399 -33.00 22.05 20.71
C THR A 399 -33.37 20.99 19.68
N THR A 400 -34.52 21.13 19.02
CA THR A 400 -34.95 20.24 17.93
C THR A 400 -34.10 20.44 16.67
N ARG A 401 -33.80 21.68 16.27
CA ARG A 401 -32.86 21.97 15.16
C ARG A 401 -31.45 21.42 15.45
N ALA A 402 -30.98 21.52 16.69
CA ALA A 402 -29.71 20.92 17.11
C ALA A 402 -29.76 19.38 17.00
N HIS A 403 -30.83 18.72 17.44
CA HIS A 403 -31.00 17.27 17.28
C HIS A 403 -31.00 16.83 15.82
N CYS A 404 -31.75 17.51 14.94
CA CYS A 404 -31.74 17.20 13.50
C CYS A 404 -30.33 17.35 12.89
N THR A 405 -29.56 18.34 13.33
CA THR A 405 -28.17 18.55 12.89
C THR A 405 -27.25 17.42 13.38
N ILE A 406 -27.37 17.03 14.65
CA ILE A 406 -26.62 15.90 15.23
C ILE A 406 -26.96 14.59 14.50
N GLU A 407 -28.23 14.36 14.16
CA GLU A 407 -28.65 13.15 13.46
C GLU A 407 -28.08 13.08 12.03
N ILE A 408 -28.08 14.20 11.29
CA ILE A 408 -27.45 14.29 9.96
C ILE A 408 -25.94 14.00 10.05
N LEU A 409 -25.24 14.64 10.99
CA LEU A 409 -23.80 14.41 11.22
C LEU A 409 -23.52 12.96 11.63
N SER A 410 -24.39 12.34 12.42
CA SER A 410 -24.28 10.93 12.82
C SER A 410 -24.40 9.99 11.61
N ARG A 411 -25.33 10.27 10.69
CA ARG A 411 -25.44 9.52 9.42
C ARG A 411 -24.19 9.69 8.56
N GLU A 412 -23.68 10.93 8.41
CA GLU A 412 -22.41 11.18 7.70
C GLU A 412 -21.21 10.44 8.31
N ILE A 413 -21.12 10.38 9.64
CA ILE A 413 -20.05 9.65 10.34
C ILE A 413 -20.14 8.15 10.06
N ASN A 414 -21.35 7.57 10.08
CA ASN A 414 -21.56 6.15 9.76
C ASN A 414 -21.21 5.81 8.30
N ASP A 415 -21.60 6.66 7.33
CA ASP A 415 -21.21 6.45 5.92
C ASP A 415 -19.70 6.60 5.70
N LYS A 416 -19.04 7.55 6.40
CA LYS A 416 -17.58 7.69 6.38
C LYS A 416 -16.88 6.49 7.05
N SER A 417 -17.44 5.94 8.12
CA SER A 417 -16.93 4.71 8.76
C SER A 417 -17.01 3.52 7.81
N ARG A 418 -18.15 3.30 7.15
CA ARG A 418 -18.29 2.20 6.18
C ARG A 418 -17.30 2.34 5.02
N LEU A 419 -17.04 3.56 4.54
CA LEU A 419 -16.02 3.81 3.52
C LEU A 419 -14.59 3.50 4.02
N ILE A 420 -14.29 3.73 5.31
CA ILE A 420 -13.02 3.30 5.93
C ILE A 420 -12.95 1.77 5.95
N ASP A 421 -14.00 1.06 6.40
CA ASP A 421 -14.04 -0.42 6.41
C ASP A 421 -13.83 -1.01 5.00
N GLU A 422 -14.46 -0.42 3.99
CA GLU A 422 -14.32 -0.79 2.57
C GLU A 422 -12.87 -0.57 2.07
N LEU A 423 -12.22 0.52 2.47
CA LEU A 423 -10.83 0.83 2.12
C LEU A 423 -9.81 -0.04 2.87
N GLU A 424 -10.01 -0.31 4.16
CA GLU A 424 -9.18 -1.23 4.95
C GLU A 424 -9.26 -2.65 4.40
N SER A 425 -10.47 -3.12 4.04
CA SER A 425 -10.66 -4.41 3.35
C SER A 425 -9.84 -4.49 2.05
N LYS A 426 -9.75 -3.37 1.30
CA LYS A 426 -8.97 -3.29 0.06
C LYS A 426 -7.46 -3.23 0.32
N ILE A 427 -7.01 -2.47 1.32
CA ILE A 427 -5.61 -2.40 1.74
C ILE A 427 -5.12 -3.79 2.21
N ASN A 428 -5.91 -4.48 3.02
CA ASN A 428 -5.57 -5.82 3.51
C ASN A 428 -5.46 -6.85 2.38
N LYS A 429 -6.31 -6.77 1.34
CA LYS A 429 -6.18 -7.60 0.12
C LYS A 429 -4.90 -7.30 -0.65
N LEU A 430 -4.56 -6.02 -0.87
CA LEU A 430 -3.33 -5.62 -1.55
C LEU A 430 -2.07 -6.01 -0.77
N ASN A 431 -2.08 -5.89 0.56
CA ASN A 431 -0.99 -6.32 1.43
C ASN A 431 -0.80 -7.85 1.39
N ALA A 432 -1.88 -8.63 1.37
CA ALA A 432 -1.83 -10.08 1.22
C ALA A 432 -1.27 -10.48 -0.16
N GLU A 433 -1.67 -9.78 -1.23
CA GLU A 433 -1.14 -10.00 -2.57
C GLU A 433 0.36 -9.65 -2.66
N ALA A 434 0.77 -8.49 -2.13
CA ALA A 434 2.18 -8.09 -2.07
C ALA A 434 3.03 -9.09 -1.26
N THR A 435 2.50 -9.61 -0.15
CA THR A 435 3.16 -10.66 0.65
C THR A 435 3.31 -11.95 -0.15
N ASN A 436 2.28 -12.36 -0.91
CA ASN A 436 2.35 -13.52 -1.81
C ASN A 436 3.39 -13.31 -2.93
N GLN A 437 3.45 -12.13 -3.55
CA GLN A 437 4.45 -11.79 -4.57
C GLN A 437 5.88 -11.82 -3.98
N THR A 438 6.10 -11.24 -2.80
CA THR A 438 7.38 -11.32 -2.07
C THR A 438 7.80 -12.77 -1.79
N ASN A 439 6.87 -13.60 -1.31
CA ASN A 439 7.13 -15.03 -1.08
C ASN A 439 7.48 -15.79 -2.37
N GLN A 440 6.86 -15.45 -3.50
CA GLN A 440 7.20 -16.03 -4.81
C GLN A 440 8.58 -15.57 -5.31
N ILE A 441 8.98 -14.32 -5.06
CA ILE A 441 10.31 -13.80 -5.37
C ILE A 441 11.36 -14.53 -4.52
N ILE A 442 11.17 -14.62 -3.21
CA ILE A 442 12.06 -15.36 -2.29
C ILE A 442 12.16 -16.83 -2.69
N LYS A 443 11.06 -17.47 -3.08
CA LYS A 443 11.11 -18.84 -3.60
C LYS A 443 11.96 -18.94 -4.87
N LYS A 444 11.71 -18.11 -5.89
CA LYS A 444 12.50 -18.13 -7.13
C LYS A 444 13.98 -17.82 -6.89
N GLN A 445 14.31 -16.92 -5.97
CA GLN A 445 15.68 -16.64 -5.57
C GLN A 445 16.37 -17.87 -4.97
N ASN A 446 15.69 -18.58 -4.05
CA ASN A 446 16.19 -19.85 -3.51
C ASN A 446 16.32 -20.93 -4.61
N ASP A 447 15.35 -21.08 -5.49
CA ASP A 447 15.37 -22.04 -6.60
C ASP A 447 16.58 -21.78 -7.53
N TYR A 448 16.88 -20.50 -7.84
CA TYR A 448 18.07 -20.10 -8.60
C TYR A 448 19.39 -20.28 -7.83
N GLN A 449 19.46 -19.91 -6.55
CA GLN A 449 20.66 -20.12 -5.71
C GLN A 449 20.99 -21.61 -5.57
N ASN A 450 19.99 -22.47 -5.38
CA ASN A 450 20.18 -23.92 -5.34
C ASN A 450 20.68 -24.44 -6.69
N SER A 451 20.09 -24.00 -7.81
CA SER A 451 20.52 -24.38 -9.17
C SER A 451 21.96 -23.98 -9.46
N LEU A 452 22.33 -22.73 -9.10
CA LEU A 452 23.71 -22.23 -9.23
C LEU A 452 24.69 -23.06 -8.38
N GLN A 453 24.34 -23.37 -7.12
CA GLN A 453 25.17 -24.20 -6.25
C GLN A 453 25.42 -25.59 -6.84
N THR A 454 24.41 -26.22 -7.47
CA THR A 454 24.60 -27.51 -8.17
C THR A 454 25.62 -27.39 -9.30
N VAL A 455 25.54 -26.34 -10.14
CA VAL A 455 26.50 -26.13 -11.24
C VAL A 455 27.91 -25.84 -10.73
N TYR A 456 28.06 -25.10 -9.63
CA TYR A 456 29.37 -24.86 -9.01
C TYR A 456 29.97 -26.12 -8.37
N ASN A 457 29.16 -26.96 -7.72
CA ASN A 457 29.60 -28.25 -7.22
C ASN A 457 30.09 -29.17 -8.35
N GLU A 458 29.38 -29.20 -9.49
CA GLU A 458 29.79 -29.97 -10.67
C GLU A 458 31.11 -29.46 -11.27
N ILE A 459 31.31 -28.13 -11.26
CA ILE A 459 32.56 -27.50 -11.71
C ILE A 459 33.71 -27.79 -10.73
N ILE A 460 33.48 -27.80 -9.42
CA ILE A 460 34.46 -28.28 -8.43
C ILE A 460 34.82 -29.74 -8.71
N TYR A 461 33.83 -30.62 -8.86
CA TYR A 461 34.06 -32.04 -9.16
C TYR A 461 34.88 -32.24 -10.44
N CYS A 462 34.56 -31.52 -11.52
CA CYS A 462 35.36 -31.52 -12.74
C CYS A 462 36.80 -31.02 -12.50
N THR A 463 36.98 -30.04 -11.61
CA THR A 463 38.29 -29.49 -11.22
C THR A 463 39.11 -30.53 -10.46
N GLU A 464 38.52 -31.18 -9.45
CA GLU A 464 39.13 -32.23 -8.64
C GLU A 464 39.53 -33.43 -9.51
N CYS A 465 38.60 -33.94 -10.34
CA CYS A 465 38.85 -35.06 -11.24
C CYS A 465 40.05 -34.82 -12.16
N LEU A 466 40.15 -33.66 -12.80
CA LEU A 466 41.29 -33.34 -13.66
C LEU A 466 42.56 -33.07 -12.84
N SER A 467 42.45 -32.37 -11.70
CA SER A 467 43.58 -32.00 -10.85
C SER A 467 44.32 -33.21 -10.24
N ASN A 468 43.66 -34.36 -10.08
CA ASN A 468 44.31 -35.58 -9.61
C ASN A 468 45.30 -36.18 -10.62
N ASP A 469 45.12 -35.88 -11.91
CA ASP A 469 46.01 -36.31 -13.01
C ASP A 469 47.02 -35.20 -13.40
N CYS A 470 47.06 -34.07 -12.70
CA CYS A 470 47.93 -32.93 -13.03
C CYS A 470 49.32 -33.04 -12.39
N ASN A 471 50.35 -32.56 -13.09
CA ASN A 471 51.69 -32.38 -12.52
C ASN A 471 51.77 -31.23 -11.51
N GLU A 472 50.94 -30.19 -11.70
CA GLU A 472 50.71 -29.12 -10.71
C GLU A 472 49.22 -29.15 -10.32
N PRO A 473 48.87 -29.54 -9.08
CA PRO A 473 47.47 -29.61 -8.66
C PRO A 473 46.87 -28.21 -8.52
N PHE A 474 45.55 -28.11 -8.69
CA PHE A 474 44.83 -26.86 -8.53
C PHE A 474 44.81 -26.40 -7.07
N VAL A 475 45.32 -25.19 -6.80
CA VAL A 475 45.34 -24.60 -5.45
C VAL A 475 44.54 -23.31 -5.42
N ILE A 476 43.31 -23.38 -4.92
CA ILE A 476 42.59 -22.22 -4.37
C ILE A 476 42.69 -22.26 -2.84
N ILE A 477 42.94 -21.10 -2.23
CA ILE A 477 42.92 -20.95 -0.77
C ILE A 477 41.46 -20.89 -0.31
N GLU A 478 40.99 -21.95 0.34
CA GLU A 478 39.61 -22.04 0.84
C GLU A 478 39.41 -21.40 2.22
N PRO A 479 38.44 -20.48 2.39
CA PRO A 479 37.79 -20.22 3.66
C PRO A 479 36.71 -21.27 3.91
N ALA A 480 36.73 -21.92 5.08
CA ALA A 480 35.92 -23.10 5.40
C ALA A 480 34.38 -22.93 5.30
N THR A 481 33.87 -21.70 5.31
CA THR A 481 32.48 -21.38 4.98
C THR A 481 32.41 -20.06 4.22
N ILE A 482 31.71 -20.04 3.08
CA ILE A 482 31.35 -18.82 2.35
C ILE A 482 29.94 -18.40 2.80
N PRO A 483 29.70 -17.14 3.20
CA PRO A 483 28.34 -16.64 3.41
C PRO A 483 27.50 -16.77 2.13
N ARG A 484 26.27 -17.28 2.25
CA ARG A 484 25.44 -17.71 1.11
C ARG A 484 24.94 -16.57 0.20
N ASP A 485 25.15 -15.33 0.63
CA ASP A 485 24.58 -14.12 0.04
C ASP A 485 25.61 -13.25 -0.72
N ASP A 486 26.91 -13.58 -0.64
CA ASP A 486 27.95 -12.85 -1.38
C ASP A 486 28.13 -13.44 -2.80
N ILE A 487 27.32 -12.91 -3.72
CA ILE A 487 27.30 -13.30 -5.13
C ILE A 487 28.62 -12.94 -5.83
N GLU A 488 29.32 -11.88 -5.44
CA GLU A 488 30.57 -11.46 -6.09
C GLU A 488 31.74 -12.38 -5.73
N VAL A 489 31.87 -12.76 -4.46
CA VAL A 489 32.84 -13.77 -4.01
C VAL A 489 32.56 -15.12 -4.66
N TRP A 490 31.29 -15.51 -4.77
CA TRP A 490 30.88 -16.76 -5.43
C TRP A 490 31.23 -16.75 -6.93
N PHE A 491 30.87 -15.71 -7.67
CA PHE A 491 31.20 -15.58 -9.10
C PHE A 491 32.71 -15.52 -9.35
N THR A 492 33.47 -14.89 -8.45
CA THR A 492 34.94 -14.81 -8.56
C THR A 492 35.58 -16.20 -8.46
N LYS A 493 35.10 -17.05 -7.54
CA LYS A 493 35.55 -18.45 -7.44
C LYS A 493 35.10 -19.28 -8.63
N PHE A 494 33.82 -19.22 -9.00
CA PHE A 494 33.26 -19.90 -10.18
C PHE A 494 34.09 -19.62 -11.45
N LYS A 495 34.46 -18.35 -11.66
CA LYS A 495 35.33 -17.89 -12.75
C LYS A 495 36.75 -18.44 -12.64
N ALA A 496 37.33 -18.53 -11.44
CA ALA A 496 38.67 -19.06 -11.24
C ALA A 496 38.76 -20.56 -11.59
N HIS A 497 37.82 -21.39 -11.11
CA HIS A 497 37.73 -22.80 -11.49
C HIS A 497 37.60 -22.98 -13.00
N LEU A 498 36.67 -22.28 -13.66
CA LEU A 498 36.50 -22.35 -15.11
C LEU A 498 37.72 -21.86 -15.91
N THR A 499 38.46 -20.86 -15.40
CA THR A 499 39.68 -20.36 -16.05
C THR A 499 40.79 -21.42 -16.03
N TRP A 500 40.98 -22.09 -14.89
CA TRP A 500 41.96 -23.17 -14.77
C TRP A 500 41.55 -24.42 -15.57
N LEU A 501 40.28 -24.84 -15.48
CA LEU A 501 39.74 -25.97 -16.27
C LEU A 501 39.99 -25.78 -17.77
N LYS A 502 39.82 -24.56 -18.27
CA LYS A 502 40.14 -24.21 -19.66
C LYS A 502 41.64 -24.36 -19.96
N GLN A 503 42.51 -23.85 -19.08
CA GLN A 503 43.96 -23.91 -19.26
C GLN A 503 44.49 -25.35 -19.23
N GLU A 504 44.04 -26.17 -18.27
CA GLU A 504 44.44 -27.57 -18.17
C GLU A 504 43.96 -28.38 -19.38
N LEU A 505 42.74 -28.15 -19.87
CA LEU A 505 42.24 -28.80 -21.08
C LEU A 505 43.04 -28.38 -22.34
N GLU A 506 43.44 -27.11 -22.44
CA GLU A 506 44.33 -26.62 -23.52
C GLU A 506 45.74 -27.26 -23.43
N ILE A 507 46.25 -27.51 -22.22
CA ILE A 507 47.53 -28.22 -21.99
C ILE A 507 47.41 -29.71 -22.37
N ARG A 508 46.37 -30.41 -21.90
CA ARG A 508 46.10 -31.82 -22.24
C ARG A 508 45.97 -32.03 -23.75
N GLN A 509 45.25 -31.13 -24.43
CA GLN A 509 45.09 -31.19 -25.89
C GLN A 509 46.41 -30.99 -26.65
N GLN A 510 47.30 -30.11 -26.16
CA GLN A 510 48.64 -29.93 -26.72
C GLN A 510 49.54 -31.14 -26.48
N GLN A 511 49.48 -31.75 -25.29
CA GLN A 511 50.21 -32.98 -24.97
C GLN A 511 49.73 -34.16 -25.84
N GLU A 512 48.42 -34.35 -25.99
CA GLU A 512 47.85 -35.40 -26.85
C GLU A 512 48.29 -35.21 -28.31
N LYS A 513 48.20 -33.97 -28.84
CA LYS A 513 48.65 -33.65 -30.18
C LYS A 513 50.14 -33.95 -30.38
N LYS A 514 50.98 -33.65 -29.38
CA LYS A 514 52.40 -33.98 -29.42
C LYS A 514 52.63 -35.49 -29.39
N LEU A 515 51.98 -36.22 -28.49
CA LEU A 515 52.12 -37.69 -28.39
C LEU A 515 51.67 -38.41 -29.66
N ARG A 516 50.63 -37.92 -30.35
CA ARG A 516 50.25 -38.39 -31.70
C ARG A 516 51.36 -38.16 -32.73
N GLN A 517 51.94 -36.96 -32.76
CA GLN A 517 53.05 -36.63 -33.66
C GLN A 517 54.32 -37.44 -33.35
N ASP A 518 54.66 -37.63 -32.08
CA ASP A 518 55.79 -38.45 -31.62
C ASP A 518 55.58 -39.94 -32.00
N LEU A 519 54.33 -40.43 -31.97
CA LEU A 519 53.95 -41.77 -32.45
C LEU A 519 54.04 -41.90 -33.98
N ASP A 520 53.54 -40.92 -34.74
CA ASP A 520 53.63 -40.90 -36.21
C ASP A 520 55.10 -40.89 -36.68
N ASN A 521 55.96 -40.12 -35.99
CA ASN A 521 57.41 -40.14 -36.22
C ASN A 521 58.02 -41.52 -35.95
N ALA A 522 57.72 -42.13 -34.79
CA ALA A 522 58.23 -43.46 -34.43
C ALA A 522 57.77 -44.56 -35.41
N LEU A 523 56.56 -44.44 -35.97
CA LEU A 523 56.08 -45.34 -37.02
C LEU A 523 56.83 -45.15 -38.34
N LEU A 524 57.17 -43.91 -38.71
CA LEU A 524 58.00 -43.62 -39.89
C LEU A 524 59.43 -44.17 -39.74
N ASP A 525 60.04 -44.00 -38.57
CA ASP A 525 61.37 -44.55 -38.27
C ASP A 525 61.37 -46.08 -38.32
N CYS A 526 60.36 -46.74 -37.73
CA CYS A 526 60.18 -48.19 -37.84
C CYS A 526 60.00 -48.65 -39.31
N GLU A 527 59.33 -47.85 -40.14
CA GLU A 527 59.17 -48.16 -41.57
C GLU A 527 60.48 -47.98 -42.36
N ALA A 528 61.33 -47.01 -41.98
CA ALA A 528 62.65 -46.79 -42.54
C ALA A 528 63.62 -47.94 -42.17
N ASP A 529 63.67 -48.33 -40.89
CA ASP A 529 64.44 -49.49 -40.42
C ASP A 529 63.98 -50.77 -41.13
N ARG A 530 62.67 -51.00 -41.26
CA ARG A 530 62.12 -52.15 -42.00
C ARG A 530 62.60 -52.18 -43.46
N LYS A 531 62.65 -51.02 -44.14
CA LYS A 531 63.18 -50.90 -45.51
C LYS A 531 64.69 -51.16 -45.57
N TYR A 532 65.45 -50.67 -44.59
CA TYR A 532 66.89 -50.92 -44.47
C TYR A 532 67.18 -52.42 -44.28
N PHE A 533 66.56 -53.08 -43.31
CA PHE A 533 66.77 -54.51 -43.05
C PHE A 533 66.32 -55.38 -44.23
N ALA A 534 65.22 -55.04 -44.91
CA ALA A 534 64.80 -55.74 -46.13
C ALA A 534 65.84 -55.64 -47.26
N SER A 535 66.43 -54.44 -47.46
CA SER A 535 67.51 -54.25 -48.45
C SER A 535 68.78 -55.04 -48.09
N GLU A 536 69.16 -55.06 -46.80
CA GLU A 536 70.36 -55.75 -46.34
C GLU A 536 70.20 -57.29 -46.39
N LEU A 537 69.00 -57.81 -46.13
CA LEU A 537 68.68 -59.22 -46.36
C LEU A 537 68.81 -59.60 -47.84
N ALA A 538 68.26 -58.79 -48.76
CA ALA A 538 68.36 -59.04 -50.20
C ALA A 538 69.82 -59.05 -50.71
N LYS A 539 70.69 -58.17 -50.20
CA LYS A 539 72.14 -58.21 -50.51
C LYS A 539 72.79 -59.51 -50.05
N ARG A 540 72.47 -59.96 -48.83
CA ARG A 540 73.01 -61.22 -48.28
C ARG A 540 72.51 -62.43 -49.05
N GLU A 541 71.27 -62.42 -49.52
CA GLU A 541 70.71 -63.46 -50.38
C GLU A 541 71.46 -63.56 -51.73
N VAL A 542 71.83 -62.43 -52.35
CA VAL A 542 72.71 -62.43 -53.54
C VAL A 542 74.08 -63.08 -53.22
N ILE A 543 74.74 -62.67 -52.15
CA ILE A 543 76.05 -63.21 -51.75
C ILE A 543 75.98 -64.73 -51.45
N ILE A 544 74.91 -65.20 -50.82
CA ILE A 544 74.69 -66.63 -50.55
C ILE A 544 74.50 -67.42 -51.87
N ASN A 545 73.79 -66.87 -52.84
CA ASN A 545 73.64 -67.47 -54.16
C ASN A 545 74.98 -67.50 -54.93
N GLU A 546 75.78 -66.44 -54.87
CA GLU A 546 77.13 -66.39 -55.46
C GLU A 546 78.08 -67.43 -54.84
N LEU A 547 78.09 -67.56 -53.52
CA LEU A 547 78.87 -68.58 -52.81
C LEU A 547 78.42 -70.00 -53.13
N THR A 548 77.11 -70.22 -53.24
CA THR A 548 76.53 -71.53 -53.59
C THR A 548 76.90 -71.94 -55.02
N ASN A 549 76.83 -71.01 -55.98
CA ASN A 549 77.29 -71.23 -57.35
C ASN A 549 78.80 -71.51 -57.41
N SER A 550 79.60 -70.76 -56.65
CA SER A 550 81.06 -70.95 -56.57
C SER A 550 81.45 -72.32 -56.00
N HIS A 551 80.71 -72.80 -54.99
CA HIS A 551 80.88 -74.15 -54.44
C HIS A 551 80.62 -75.22 -55.50
N GLN A 552 79.50 -75.12 -56.23
CA GLN A 552 79.15 -76.07 -57.30
C GLN A 552 80.14 -76.06 -58.48
N VAL A 553 80.82 -74.94 -58.74
CA VAL A 553 81.90 -74.88 -59.74
C VAL A 553 83.14 -75.61 -59.22
N CYS A 554 83.57 -75.33 -57.99
CA CYS A 554 84.72 -75.99 -57.36
C CYS A 554 84.55 -77.52 -57.24
N GLU A 555 83.33 -78.01 -56.94
CA GLU A 555 82.99 -79.43 -56.94
C GLU A 555 83.11 -80.08 -58.33
N ARG A 556 82.85 -79.34 -59.42
CA ARG A 556 83.04 -79.84 -60.80
C ARG A 556 84.51 -79.85 -61.19
N GLU A 557 85.28 -78.83 -60.81
CA GLU A 557 86.71 -78.73 -61.11
C GLU A 557 87.53 -79.79 -60.37
N THR A 558 87.22 -80.06 -59.10
CA THR A 558 87.83 -81.15 -58.32
C THR A 558 87.45 -82.54 -58.85
N LEU A 559 86.22 -82.72 -59.35
CA LEU A 559 85.83 -83.98 -60.03
C LEU A 559 86.56 -84.16 -61.37
N ASN A 560 86.69 -83.11 -62.17
CA ASN A 560 87.38 -83.15 -63.47
C ASN A 560 88.88 -83.45 -63.29
N THR A 561 89.58 -82.72 -62.43
CA THR A 561 91.02 -82.95 -62.15
C THR A 561 91.27 -84.36 -61.60
N SER A 562 90.38 -84.89 -60.75
CA SER A 562 90.43 -86.29 -60.29
C SER A 562 90.31 -87.32 -61.42
N ASN A 563 89.70 -86.97 -62.55
CA ASN A 563 89.62 -87.84 -63.73
C ASN A 563 90.81 -87.66 -64.67
N GLU A 564 91.34 -86.44 -64.83
CA GLU A 564 92.57 -86.17 -65.59
C GLU A 564 93.79 -86.89 -65.01
N TYR A 565 93.96 -86.86 -63.67
CA TYR A 565 95.03 -87.61 -62.99
C TYR A 565 94.99 -89.11 -63.31
N LYS A 566 93.79 -89.71 -63.40
CA LYS A 566 93.63 -91.14 -63.74
C LYS A 566 93.96 -91.45 -65.20
N GLN A 567 93.82 -90.50 -66.11
CA GLN A 567 94.21 -90.68 -67.52
C GLN A 567 95.72 -90.52 -67.70
N LEU A 568 96.34 -89.56 -67.02
CA LEU A 568 97.78 -89.32 -67.06
C LEU A 568 98.60 -90.54 -66.59
N ASP A 569 98.20 -91.18 -65.50
CA ASP A 569 98.89 -92.37 -64.96
C ASP A 569 98.96 -93.53 -65.97
N VAL A 570 97.87 -93.77 -66.70
CA VAL A 570 97.80 -94.77 -67.78
C VAL A 570 98.71 -94.40 -68.95
N GLN A 571 98.83 -93.11 -69.26
CA GLN A 571 99.57 -92.62 -70.42
C GLN A 571 101.08 -92.53 -70.18
N VAL A 572 101.54 -92.38 -68.94
CA VAL A 572 102.96 -92.47 -68.57
C VAL A 572 103.53 -93.86 -68.87
N GLU A 573 102.84 -94.93 -68.46
CA GLU A 573 103.38 -96.29 -68.56
C GLU A 573 103.36 -96.86 -69.98
N TYR A 574 102.44 -96.38 -70.83
CA TYR A 574 102.49 -96.63 -72.28
C TYR A 574 103.75 -96.04 -72.92
N ASN A 575 104.16 -94.83 -72.52
CA ASN A 575 105.31 -94.14 -73.12
C ASN A 575 106.66 -94.78 -72.76
N LYS A 576 106.80 -95.41 -71.57
CA LYS A 576 108.03 -96.16 -71.21
C LYS A 576 108.36 -97.28 -72.20
N GLN A 577 107.35 -98.01 -72.69
CA GLN A 577 107.58 -99.12 -73.64
C GLN A 577 108.06 -98.63 -75.01
N ARG A 578 107.59 -97.45 -75.46
CA ARG A 578 107.98 -96.87 -76.75
C ARG A 578 109.47 -96.50 -76.84
N ILE A 579 110.00 -95.87 -75.80
CA ILE A 579 111.36 -95.31 -75.79
C ILE A 579 112.42 -96.40 -76.01
N LEU A 580 112.21 -97.60 -75.46
CA LEU A 580 113.11 -98.75 -75.67
C LEU A 580 113.19 -99.24 -77.13
N THR A 581 112.15 -99.02 -77.93
CA THR A 581 112.14 -99.37 -79.37
C THR A 581 112.64 -98.25 -80.29
N GLU A 582 112.81 -97.03 -79.76
CA GLU A 582 113.26 -95.86 -80.54
C GLU A 582 114.82 -95.81 -80.59
N ASP A 583 115.52 -96.17 -79.49
CA ASP A 583 116.99 -96.13 -79.38
C ASP A 583 117.75 -97.15 -80.27
N GLU A 584 117.09 -98.24 -80.70
CA GLU A 584 117.67 -99.16 -81.70
C GLU A 584 117.66 -98.57 -83.11
N ARG A 585 116.79 -97.58 -83.37
CA ARG A 585 116.54 -97.01 -84.70
C ARG A 585 117.59 -95.96 -85.07
N ASP A 586 117.91 -95.06 -84.15
CA ASP A 586 118.88 -93.98 -84.35
C ASP A 586 120.30 -94.50 -84.68
N ARG A 587 120.66 -95.68 -84.15
CA ARG A 587 121.93 -96.37 -84.42
C ARG A 587 122.07 -96.92 -85.85
N ILE A 588 120.97 -96.94 -86.62
CA ILE A 588 120.93 -97.34 -88.03
C ILE A 588 121.05 -96.11 -88.93
N ASP A 589 120.30 -95.04 -88.62
CA ASP A 589 120.31 -93.80 -89.42
C ASP A 589 121.66 -93.08 -89.39
N ASP A 590 122.39 -93.11 -88.27
CA ASP A 590 123.70 -92.45 -88.17
C ASP A 590 124.77 -93.12 -89.06
N ARG A 591 124.61 -94.43 -89.35
CA ARG A 591 125.44 -95.12 -90.37
C ARG A 591 125.10 -94.66 -91.79
N TYR A 592 123.82 -94.39 -92.08
CA TYR A 592 123.39 -93.86 -93.37
C TYR A 592 123.94 -92.45 -93.61
N ARG A 593 123.98 -91.59 -92.57
CA ARG A 593 124.56 -90.24 -92.66
C ARG A 593 126.04 -90.26 -93.03
N GLN A 594 126.84 -91.15 -92.45
CA GLN A 594 128.28 -91.22 -92.74
C GLN A 594 128.57 -91.63 -94.20
N PHE A 595 127.77 -92.53 -94.78
CA PHE A 595 127.88 -92.86 -96.21
C PHE A 595 127.53 -91.68 -97.12
N GLN A 596 126.47 -90.92 -96.81
CA GLN A 596 126.04 -89.78 -97.62
C GLN A 596 127.10 -88.66 -97.65
N ILE A 597 127.69 -88.33 -96.50
CA ILE A 597 128.74 -87.29 -96.38
C ILE A 597 129.96 -87.62 -97.27
N MET A 598 130.33 -88.90 -97.36
CA MET A 598 131.48 -89.34 -98.17
C MET A 598 131.23 -89.17 -99.68
N ILE A 599 130.02 -89.51 -100.15
CA ILE A 599 129.60 -89.33 -101.56
C ILE A 599 129.64 -87.85 -101.95
N ASP A 600 129.18 -86.96 -101.07
CA ASP A 600 129.14 -85.51 -101.32
C ASP A 600 130.47 -84.80 -101.02
N SER A 601 131.54 -85.51 -100.63
CA SER A 601 132.92 -85.04 -100.75
C SER A 601 133.43 -85.22 -102.19
N VAL A 602 133.37 -86.46 -102.71
CA VAL A 602 133.91 -86.83 -104.03
C VAL A 602 133.33 -85.98 -105.16
N LYS A 603 132.05 -85.58 -105.07
CA LYS A 603 131.41 -84.66 -106.03
C LYS A 603 132.01 -83.25 -106.03
N ARG A 604 132.47 -82.73 -104.89
CA ARG A 604 133.09 -81.38 -104.78
C ARG A 604 134.51 -81.39 -105.34
N ASP A 605 135.28 -82.44 -105.09
CA ASP A 605 136.63 -82.59 -105.62
C ASP A 605 136.60 -82.69 -107.16
N LEU A 606 135.65 -83.45 -107.72
CA LEU A 606 135.43 -83.57 -109.17
C LEU A 606 134.97 -82.26 -109.83
N HIS A 607 134.22 -81.41 -109.11
CA HIS A 607 133.82 -80.08 -109.61
C HIS A 607 134.99 -79.09 -109.59
N THR A 608 135.80 -79.11 -108.53
CA THR A 608 136.95 -78.21 -108.36
C THR A 608 138.05 -78.48 -109.39
N ALA A 609 138.37 -79.76 -109.64
CA ALA A 609 139.37 -80.14 -110.64
C ALA A 609 138.99 -79.72 -112.09
N LYS A 610 137.70 -79.61 -112.41
CA LYS A 610 137.24 -79.13 -113.72
C LYS A 610 137.39 -77.61 -113.92
N LEU A 611 137.44 -76.82 -112.84
CA LEU A 611 137.51 -75.36 -112.92
C LEU A 611 138.95 -74.80 -112.95
N GLN A 612 139.96 -75.66 -112.81
CA GLN A 612 141.38 -75.31 -113.05
C GLN A 612 141.94 -75.85 -114.38
N LEU A 613 141.07 -76.34 -115.27
CA LEU A 613 141.40 -76.73 -116.66
C LEU A 613 140.81 -75.76 -117.70
N SER A 614 140.59 -74.51 -117.29
CA SER A 614 140.15 -73.40 -118.15
C SER A 614 140.99 -72.12 -117.92
N ALA A 615 142.22 -72.32 -117.43
CA ALA A 615 143.33 -71.38 -117.37
C ALA A 615 144.64 -72.18 -117.58
#